data_AF-A0A6H0DWW1-F1
#
_entry.id   AF-A0A6H0DWW1-F1
#
_cell.length_a   1.000
_cell.length_b   1.000
_cell.length_c   1.000
_cell.angle_alpha   90.00
_cell.angle_beta   90.00
_cell.angle_gamma   90.00
#
_symmetry.space_group_name_H-M   'P 1'
#
loop_
_entity.id
_entity.type
_entity.pdbx_description
1 polymer ?
#
loop_
_entity_poly.entity_id
_entity_poly.type
_entity_poly.pdbx_seq_one_letter_code
_entity_poly.pdbx_strand_id
1 'polypeptide(L)'
;GYGLLQMFSLLQVSGIKNNYWWISISLIGGVLINLVCLRQTNLKALIAYSSVAHMGIVLKGLLTMTYWGLTGSYALMIAHGLCSSGLFCLANISYERLGSRS
;
A
#
# COMPACT_ATOMS: atom_id res chain seq x y z
N GLY A 1 -3.64 -7.64 1.30
CA GLY A 1 -3.09 -7.97 -0.03
C GLY A 1 -3.56 -9.34 -0.50
N TYR A 2 -2.97 -10.43 0.02
CA TYR A 2 -3.16 -11.78 -0.53
C TYR A 2 -4.61 -12.32 -0.46
N GLY A 3 -5.33 -12.06 0.63
CA GLY A 3 -6.76 -12.45 0.71
C GLY A 3 -7.65 -11.75 -0.33
N LEU A 4 -7.32 -10.50 -0.68
CA LEU A 4 -7.99 -9.74 -1.75
C LEU A 4 -7.70 -10.33 -3.13
N LEU A 5 -6.49 -10.88 -3.34
CA LEU A 5 -6.13 -11.60 -4.57
C LEU A 5 -6.88 -12.94 -4.69
N GLN A 6 -7.07 -13.69 -3.60
CA GLN A 6 -7.85 -14.93 -3.64
C GLN A 6 -9.34 -14.67 -3.93
N MET A 7 -9.89 -13.60 -3.35
CA MET A 7 -11.28 -13.20 -3.58
C MET A 7 -11.47 -12.45 -4.90
N PHE A 8 -10.41 -12.20 -5.66
CA PHE A 8 -10.44 -11.47 -6.93
C PHE A 8 -11.37 -12.14 -7.96
N SER A 9 -11.36 -13.48 -8.03
CA SER A 9 -12.24 -14.25 -8.91
C SER A 9 -13.74 -13.99 -8.64
N LEU A 10 -14.11 -13.79 -7.36
CA LEU A 10 -15.48 -13.43 -6.96
C LEU A 10 -15.80 -11.95 -7.21
N LEU A 11 -14.81 -11.07 -7.01
CA LEU A 11 -14.91 -9.63 -7.27
C LEU A 11 -15.04 -9.32 -8.77
N GLN A 12 -14.48 -10.15 -9.65
CA GLN A 12 -14.55 -9.96 -11.10
C GLN A 12 -16.00 -10.06 -11.63
N VAL A 13 -16.84 -10.90 -11.02
CA VAL A 13 -18.25 -11.07 -11.40
C VAL A 13 -19.10 -9.85 -10.98
N SER A 14 -18.80 -9.22 -9.85
CA SER A 14 -19.55 -8.09 -9.30
C SER A 14 -18.97 -6.70 -9.67
N GLY A 15 -17.69 -6.64 -10.05
CA GLY A 15 -16.93 -5.41 -10.22
C GLY A 15 -17.19 -4.62 -11.51
N ILE A 16 -17.76 -5.25 -12.55
CA ILE A 16 -17.89 -4.66 -13.90
C ILE A 16 -18.67 -3.33 -13.88
N LYS A 17 -19.65 -3.16 -12.97
CA LYS A 17 -20.47 -1.94 -12.90
C LYS A 17 -20.02 -0.92 -11.83
N ASN A 18 -19.40 -1.36 -10.73
CA ASN A 18 -19.13 -0.49 -9.58
C ASN A 18 -17.66 -0.08 -9.42
N ASN A 19 -16.76 -0.57 -10.28
CA ASN A 19 -15.31 -0.32 -10.16
C ASN A 19 -14.92 1.16 -10.18
N TYR A 20 -15.61 2.01 -10.96
CA TYR A 20 -15.28 3.43 -11.05
C TYR A 20 -15.39 4.17 -9.71
N TRP A 21 -16.42 3.88 -8.92
CA TRP A 21 -16.58 4.47 -7.59
C TRP A 21 -15.46 4.06 -6.63
N TRP A 22 -15.11 2.78 -6.60
CA TRP A 22 -14.04 2.26 -5.76
C TRP A 22 -12.66 2.80 -6.14
N ILE A 23 -12.39 2.94 -7.44
CA ILE A 23 -11.14 3.52 -7.96
C ILE A 23 -10.99 4.98 -7.52
N SER A 24 -12.05 5.78 -7.61
CA SER A 24 -12.04 7.19 -7.22
C SER A 24 -11.76 7.37 -5.73
N ILE A 25 -12.42 6.60 -4.87
CA ILE A 25 -12.21 6.63 -3.41
C ILE A 25 -10.77 6.22 -3.06
N SER A 26 -10.26 5.16 -3.70
CA SER A 26 -8.89 4.68 -3.48
C SER A 26 -7.84 5.72 -3.90
N LEU A 27 -8.07 6.44 -5.00
CA LEU A 27 -7.20 7.53 -5.46
C LEU A 27 -7.14 8.69 -4.46
N ILE A 28 -8.31 9.21 -4.06
CA ILE A 28 -8.41 10.35 -3.15
C ILE A 28 -7.82 9.99 -1.79
N GLY A 29 -8.18 8.82 -1.25
CA GLY A 29 -7.63 8.31 0.00
C GLY A 29 -6.11 8.15 -0.06
N GLY A 30 -5.57 7.57 -1.15
CA GLY A 30 -4.14 7.39 -1.33
C GLY A 30 -3.36 8.71 -1.35
N VAL A 31 -3.88 9.75 -2.02
CA VAL A 31 -3.25 11.08 -2.03
C VAL A 31 -3.26 11.70 -0.64
N LEU A 32 -4.38 11.63 0.09
CA LEU A 32 -4.48 12.18 1.44
C LEU A 32 -3.50 11.51 2.42
N ILE A 33 -3.40 10.18 2.37
CA ILE A 33 -2.49 9.41 3.24
C ILE A 33 -1.03 9.74 2.92
N ASN A 34 -0.68 9.92 1.65
CA ASN A 34 0.67 10.36 1.25
C ASN A 34 1.01 11.75 1.79
N LEU A 35 0.06 12.70 1.74
CA LEU A 35 0.28 14.04 2.30
C LEU A 35 0.45 14.01 3.82
N VAL A 36 -0.34 13.21 4.53
CA VAL A 36 -0.19 13.02 5.98
C VAL A 36 1.15 12.36 6.31
N CYS A 37 1.60 11.42 5.49
CA CYS A 37 2.88 10.74 5.65
C CYS A 37 4.05 11.74 5.62
N LEU A 38 4.05 12.73 4.71
CA LEU A 38 5.12 13.73 4.61
C LEU A 38 5.28 14.59 5.87
N ARG A 39 4.21 14.77 6.66
CA ARG A 39 4.24 15.55 7.89
C ARG A 39 4.72 14.74 9.10
N GLN A 40 4.89 13.43 8.97
CA GLN A 40 5.18 12.56 10.09
C GLN A 40 6.67 12.63 10.47
N THR A 41 6.97 13.09 11.69
CA THR A 41 8.34 13.22 12.20
C THR A 41 8.90 11.94 12.82
N ASN A 42 8.06 10.92 13.07
CA ASN A 42 8.48 9.67 13.69
C ASN A 42 8.71 8.59 12.62
N LEU A 43 9.93 8.04 12.53
CA LEU A 43 10.32 7.05 11.52
C LEU A 43 9.40 5.80 11.48
N LYS A 44 9.04 5.22 12.65
CA LYS A 44 8.15 4.04 12.68
C LYS A 44 6.74 4.36 12.16
N ALA A 45 6.23 5.55 12.47
CA ALA A 45 4.93 5.99 11.99
C ALA A 45 4.98 6.34 10.49
N LEU A 46 6.08 6.94 10.01
CA LEU A 46 6.31 7.23 8.60
C LEU A 46 6.28 5.93 7.75
N ILE A 47 6.95 4.87 8.21
CA ILE A 47 6.95 3.56 7.54
C ILE A 47 5.54 2.94 7.56
N ALA A 48 4.80 3.09 8.67
CA ALA A 48 3.42 2.61 8.74
C ALA A 48 2.48 3.35 7.77
N TYR A 49 2.48 4.68 7.74
CA TYR A 49 1.60 5.44 6.85
C TYR A 49 1.94 5.25 5.37
N SER A 50 3.22 5.20 5.01
CA SER A 50 3.64 4.89 3.64
C SER A 50 3.21 3.47 3.22
N SER A 51 3.22 2.49 4.13
CA SER A 51 2.72 1.14 3.82
C SER A 51 1.23 1.09 3.47
N VAL A 52 0.42 1.90 4.15
CA VAL A 52 -1.02 2.03 3.86
C VAL A 52 -1.23 2.64 2.47
N ALA A 53 -0.45 3.66 2.10
CA ALA A 53 -0.53 4.27 0.78
C ALA A 53 -0.16 3.29 -0.35
N HIS A 54 0.94 2.53 -0.20
CA HIS A 54 1.33 1.49 -1.16
C HIS A 54 0.24 0.41 -1.32
N MET A 55 -0.39 -0.02 -0.23
CA MET A 55 -1.50 -0.98 -0.29
C MET A 55 -2.77 -0.39 -0.93
N GLY A 56 -3.00 0.92 -0.82
CA GLY A 56 -4.05 1.62 -1.56
C GLY A 56 -3.87 1.55 -3.07
N ILE A 57 -2.62 1.66 -3.55
CA ILE A 57 -2.29 1.51 -4.98
C ILE A 57 -2.55 0.08 -5.46
N VAL A 58 -2.20 -0.91 -4.64
CA VAL A 58 -2.50 -2.33 -4.93
C VAL A 58 -4.01 -2.56 -5.08
N LEU A 59 -4.83 -1.99 -4.19
CA LEU A 59 -6.29 -2.09 -4.26
C LEU A 59 -6.84 -1.51 -5.57
N LYS A 60 -6.41 -0.29 -5.95
CA LYS A 60 -6.78 0.32 -7.23
C LYS A 60 -6.35 -0.54 -8.43
N GLY A 61 -5.13 -1.07 -8.41
CA GLY A 61 -4.59 -1.92 -9.48
C GLY A 61 -5.42 -3.18 -9.69
N LEU A 62 -5.83 -3.83 -8.59
CA LEU A 62 -6.75 -4.97 -8.63
C LEU A 62 -8.11 -4.59 -9.22
N LEU A 63 -8.69 -3.48 -8.77
CA LEU A 63 -10.00 -3.00 -9.25
C LEU A 63 -9.98 -2.56 -10.73
N THR A 64 -8.83 -2.45 -11.38
CA THR A 64 -8.76 -2.12 -12.82
C THR A 64 -9.11 -3.33 -13.70
N MET A 65 -9.13 -4.55 -13.15
CA MET A 65 -9.51 -5.80 -13.85
C MET A 65 -8.74 -6.06 -15.16
N THR A 66 -7.56 -5.45 -15.33
CA THR A 66 -6.67 -5.69 -16.48
C THR A 66 -5.54 -6.62 -16.07
N TYR A 67 -5.04 -7.41 -17.02
CA TYR A 67 -3.90 -8.31 -16.79
C TYR A 67 -2.67 -7.55 -16.26
N TRP A 68 -2.38 -6.39 -16.84
CA TRP A 68 -1.30 -5.48 -16.40
C TRP A 68 -1.51 -4.94 -14.99
N GLY A 69 -2.74 -4.60 -14.61
CA GLY A 69 -3.08 -4.16 -13.25
C GLY A 69 -2.84 -5.28 -12.24
N LEU A 70 -3.19 -6.52 -12.58
CA LEU A 70 -3.06 -7.67 -11.71
C LEU A 70 -1.59 -8.06 -11.50
N THR A 71 -0.81 -8.19 -12.57
CA THR A 71 0.63 -8.47 -12.49
C THR A 71 1.39 -7.35 -11.78
N GLY A 72 1.06 -6.09 -12.05
CA GLY A 72 1.63 -4.93 -11.37
C GLY A 72 1.31 -4.90 -9.87
N SER A 73 0.05 -5.18 -9.49
CA SER A 73 -0.36 -5.24 -8.09
C SER A 73 0.34 -6.36 -7.30
N TYR A 74 0.57 -7.51 -7.95
CA TYR A 74 1.29 -8.63 -7.37
C TYR A 74 2.76 -8.31 -7.15
N ALA A 75 3.43 -7.70 -8.14
CA ALA A 75 4.81 -7.26 -8.03
C ALA A 75 4.98 -6.21 -6.90
N LEU A 76 4.06 -5.24 -6.80
CA LEU A 76 4.06 -4.21 -5.75
C LEU A 76 3.89 -4.82 -4.35
N MET A 77 3.07 -5.86 -4.18
CA MET A 77 2.93 -6.54 -2.89
C MET A 77 4.24 -7.19 -2.43
N ILE A 78 4.95 -7.86 -3.33
CA ILE A 78 6.24 -8.50 -3.02
C ILE A 78 7.28 -7.42 -2.69
N ALA A 79 7.42 -6.42 -3.57
CA ALA A 79 8.37 -5.32 -3.38
C ALA A 79 8.12 -4.57 -2.08
N HIS A 80 6.86 -4.30 -1.75
CA HIS A 80 6.48 -3.64 -0.52
C HIS A 80 6.84 -4.47 0.72
N GLY A 81 6.61 -5.80 0.70
CA GLY A 81 6.98 -6.69 1.80
C GLY A 81 8.48 -6.70 2.10
N LEU A 82 9.31 -6.74 1.05
CA LEU A 82 10.77 -6.68 1.16
C LEU A 82 11.26 -5.30 1.62
N CYS A 83 10.71 -4.22 1.05
CA CYS A 83 11.13 -2.86 1.38
C CYS A 83 10.72 -2.45 2.81
N SER A 84 9.48 -2.76 3.22
CA SER A 84 8.97 -2.41 4.55
C SER A 84 9.76 -3.12 5.65
N SER A 85 10.05 -4.42 5.50
CA SER A 85 10.86 -5.17 6.47
C SER A 85 12.30 -4.62 6.56
N GLY A 86 12.92 -4.26 5.44
CA GLY A 86 14.23 -3.60 5.40
C GLY A 86 14.23 -2.25 6.13
N LEU A 87 13.23 -1.39 5.87
CA LEU A 87 13.09 -0.09 6.53
C LEU A 87 12.84 -0.22 8.03
N PHE A 88 12.04 -1.19 8.48
CA PHE A 88 11.84 -1.46 9.90
C PHE A 88 13.14 -1.91 10.59
N CYS A 89 13.94 -2.75 9.94
CA CYS A 89 15.25 -3.16 10.45
C CYS A 89 16.21 -1.97 10.57
N LEU A 90 16.31 -1.16 9.51
CA LEU A 90 17.14 0.06 9.50
C LEU A 90 16.70 1.05 10.58
N ALA A 91 15.39 1.27 10.73
CA ALA A 91 14.87 2.15 11.78
C ALA A 91 15.21 1.63 13.19
N ASN A 92 15.29 0.31 13.39
CA ASN A 92 15.73 -0.26 14.67
C ASN A 92 17.22 -0.02 14.92
N ILE A 93 18.07 -0.25 13.91
CA ILE A 93 19.51 0.00 14.01
C ILE A 93 19.78 1.49 14.29
N SER A 94 19.09 2.40 13.60
CA SER A 94 19.19 3.84 13.85
C SER A 94 18.75 4.20 15.28
N TYR A 95 17.68 3.58 15.79
CA TYR A 95 17.24 3.78 17.17
C TYR A 95 18.29 3.30 18.18
N GLU A 96 18.88 2.13 17.97
CA GLU A 96 19.94 1.58 18.84
C GLU A 96 21.21 2.44 18.83
N ARG A 97 21.51 3.13 17.71
CA ARG A 97 22.72 3.95 17.57
C ARG A 97 22.55 5.40 18.03
N LEU A 98 21.39 6.01 17.81
CA LEU A 98 21.13 7.43 18.14
C LEU A 98 20.32 7.62 19.43
N GLY A 99 19.73 6.56 19.99
CA GLY A 99 18.95 6.61 21.23
C GLY A 99 17.69 7.49 21.18
N SER A 100 17.37 8.07 20.02
CA SER A 100 16.23 8.96 19.78
C SER A 100 15.36 8.39 18.67
N ARG A 101 14.05 8.67 18.78
CA ARG A 101 12.97 8.01 18.03
C ARG A 101 12.37 8.88 16.93
N SER A 102 12.94 10.07 16.74
CA SER A 102 12.56 11.13 15.79
C SER A 102 13.50 11.14 14.60
#